data_AF-A0A6L7TCC0-F1
#
_entry.id   AF-A0A6L7TCC0-F1
#
_cell.length_a   1.000
_cell.length_b   1.000
_cell.length_c   1.000
_cell.angle_alpha   90.00
_cell.angle_beta   90.00
_cell.angle_gamma   90.00
#
_symmetry.space_group_name_H-M   'P 1'
#
loop_
_entity.id
_entity.type
_entity.pdbx_description
1 polymer ?
#
loop_
_entity_poly.entity_id
_entity_poly.type
_entity_poly.pdbx_seq_one_letter_code
_entity_poly.pdbx_strand_id
1 'polypeptide(L)'
;MDILIPDTSSLINIHEVYVGGSHITDVLKQLFHVQVSREIPHEIRQSRKRLGSYDKLMLQFVRQARRYFPYEQDYANLIFNRFSPTADPNRNRGERYNCALALYLGRKRYTGQVIMLTDDMKAHRGLINWYESRFQITKTWTSLKLLLHIYLVMFPKWPYNRAELALRQVNPYLAGTQVEMTNRLREYRRYLEQLHIMLKALPSVKKMR
;
A
#
# COMPACT_ATOMS: atom_id res chain seq x y z
N MET A 1 -15.29 -4.72 -4.07
CA MET A 1 -14.33 -4.41 -2.99
C MET A 1 -12.95 -4.66 -3.53
N ASP A 2 -12.11 -3.64 -3.61
CA ASP A 2 -10.78 -3.67 -4.23
C ASP A 2 -9.79 -4.58 -3.50
N ILE A 3 -8.78 -5.09 -4.22
CA ILE A 3 -7.68 -5.88 -3.64
C ILE A 3 -6.49 -4.97 -3.40
N LEU A 4 -5.93 -5.04 -2.21
CA LEU A 4 -4.68 -4.35 -1.86
C LEU A 4 -3.55 -5.37 -1.74
N ILE A 5 -2.48 -5.18 -2.51
CA ILE A 5 -1.23 -5.93 -2.43
C ILE A 5 -0.18 -5.01 -1.80
N PRO A 6 0.02 -5.07 -0.47
CA PRO A 6 0.99 -4.23 0.19
C PRO A 6 2.41 -4.80 0.05
N ASP A 7 3.32 -3.90 -0.24
CA ASP A 7 4.75 -4.11 -0.19
C ASP A 7 5.29 -3.89 1.23
N THR A 8 6.41 -4.51 1.56
CA THR A 8 7.02 -4.43 2.89
C THR A 8 7.40 -2.99 3.23
N SER A 9 7.88 -2.23 2.25
CA SER A 9 8.23 -0.81 2.43
C SER A 9 7.07 0.02 2.98
N SER A 10 5.89 -0.10 2.38
CA SER A 10 4.70 0.60 2.83
C SER A 10 4.19 0.11 4.18
N LEU A 11 4.21 -1.20 4.41
CA LEU A 11 3.82 -1.77 5.70
C LEU A 11 4.69 -1.23 6.85
N ILE A 12 6.00 -1.13 6.63
CA ILE A 12 6.92 -0.50 7.59
C ILE A 12 6.61 0.98 7.77
N ASN A 13 6.21 1.71 6.74
CA ASN A 13 5.99 3.15 6.90
C ASN A 13 4.68 3.50 7.61
N ILE A 14 3.67 2.62 7.53
CA ILE A 14 2.34 2.87 8.11
C ILE A 14 2.09 2.18 9.45
N HIS A 15 3.01 1.35 9.94
CA HIS A 15 2.76 0.44 11.08
C HIS A 15 2.40 1.12 12.40
N GLU A 16 2.62 2.43 12.56
CA GLU A 16 2.24 3.17 13.77
C GLU A 16 0.96 4.02 13.58
N VAL A 17 0.32 3.95 12.41
CA VAL A 17 -0.85 4.78 12.09
C VAL A 17 -2.11 4.21 12.73
N TYR A 18 -2.89 5.10 13.36
CA TYR A 18 -4.22 4.82 13.89
C TYR A 18 -5.28 5.72 13.25
N VAL A 19 -6.41 5.12 12.89
CA VAL A 19 -7.55 5.78 12.23
C VAL A 19 -8.79 5.55 13.09
N GLY A 20 -9.33 6.62 13.68
CA GLY A 20 -10.53 6.52 14.53
C GLY A 20 -10.37 5.54 15.72
N GLY A 21 -9.16 5.41 16.27
CA GLY A 21 -8.84 4.47 17.35
C GLY A 21 -8.51 3.05 16.90
N SER A 22 -8.68 2.71 15.63
CA SER A 22 -8.29 1.40 15.06
C SER A 22 -6.88 1.46 14.48
N HIS A 23 -6.11 0.39 14.66
CA HIS A 23 -4.80 0.26 14.04
C HIS A 23 -4.94 0.13 12.51
N ILE A 24 -3.96 0.63 11.75
CA ILE A 24 -4.01 0.67 10.28
C ILE A 24 -4.32 -0.71 9.66
N THR A 25 -3.82 -1.80 10.23
CA THR A 25 -4.06 -3.16 9.72
C THR A 25 -5.53 -3.55 9.70
N ASP A 26 -6.29 -3.11 10.70
CA ASP A 26 -7.72 -3.42 10.82
C ASP A 26 -8.52 -2.56 9.85
N VAL A 27 -8.12 -1.30 9.69
CA VAL A 27 -8.68 -0.37 8.70
C VAL A 27 -8.46 -0.92 7.29
N LEU A 28 -7.26 -1.42 6.99
CA LEU A 28 -6.96 -2.02 5.67
C LEU A 28 -7.84 -3.24 5.38
N LYS A 29 -8.09 -4.10 6.39
CA LYS A 29 -9.00 -5.25 6.24
C LYS A 29 -10.45 -4.85 6.03
N GLN A 30 -10.88 -3.74 6.63
CA GLN A 30 -12.24 -3.22 6.46
C GLN A 30 -12.44 -2.62 5.06
N LEU A 31 -11.43 -1.95 4.53
CA LEU A 31 -11.53 -1.23 3.25
C LEU A 31 -11.17 -2.08 2.04
N PHE A 32 -10.28 -3.07 2.19
CA PHE A 32 -9.73 -3.84 1.08
C PHE A 32 -9.72 -5.34 1.35
N HIS A 33 -9.81 -6.12 0.28
CA HIS A 33 -9.41 -7.51 0.33
C HIS A 33 -7.88 -7.60 0.23
N VAL A 34 -7.20 -7.53 1.37
CA VAL A 34 -5.73 -7.55 1.42
C VAL A 34 -5.19 -8.92 1.05
N GLN A 35 -4.26 -8.97 0.09
CA GLN A 35 -3.51 -10.17 -0.27
C GLN A 35 -2.02 -9.89 -0.31
N VAL A 36 -1.22 -10.81 0.19
CA VAL A 36 0.25 -10.68 0.16
C VAL A 36 0.88 -11.86 -0.56
N SER A 37 1.99 -11.60 -1.26
CA SER A 37 2.82 -12.66 -1.82
C SER A 37 3.62 -13.38 -0.73
N ARG A 38 4.24 -14.52 -1.08
CA ARG A 38 5.02 -15.31 -0.12
C ARG A 38 6.26 -14.61 0.44
N GLU A 39 6.79 -13.59 -0.25
CA GLU A 39 8.01 -12.89 0.17
C GLU A 39 7.72 -11.88 1.29
N ILE A 40 6.53 -11.28 1.33
CA ILE A 40 6.19 -10.25 2.32
C ILE A 40 6.36 -10.75 3.77
N PRO A 41 5.85 -11.94 4.18
CA PRO A 41 6.11 -12.47 5.51
C PRO A 41 7.60 -12.70 5.83
N HIS A 42 8.44 -12.93 4.82
CA HIS A 42 9.88 -13.09 5.00
C HIS A 42 10.56 -11.73 5.23
N GLU A 43 10.26 -10.75 4.38
CA GLU A 43 10.81 -9.39 4.48
C GLU A 43 10.38 -8.68 5.77
N ILE A 44 9.15 -8.90 6.24
CA ILE A 44 8.69 -8.40 7.55
C ILE A 44 9.51 -9.00 8.70
N ARG A 45 9.90 -10.28 8.63
CA ARG A 45 10.77 -10.89 9.65
C ARG A 45 12.18 -10.28 9.64
N GLN A 46 12.71 -10.01 8.45
CA GLN A 46 14.01 -9.34 8.32
C GLN A 46 13.95 -7.90 8.83
N SER A 47 12.78 -7.25 8.73
CA SER A 47 12.57 -5.86 9.13
C SER A 47 12.09 -5.68 10.58
N ARG A 48 12.11 -6.72 11.43
CA ARG A 48 11.61 -6.67 12.83
C ARG A 48 12.14 -5.49 13.62
N LYS A 49 13.43 -5.15 13.49
CA LYS A 49 14.04 -4.02 14.21
C LYS A 49 13.37 -2.68 13.87
N ARG A 50 12.90 -2.50 12.64
CA ARG A 50 12.20 -1.27 12.20
C ARG A 50 10.76 -1.21 12.67
N LEU A 51 10.13 -2.36 12.93
CA LEU A 51 8.74 -2.46 13.37
C LEU A 51 8.60 -2.36 14.90
N GLY A 52 9.71 -2.52 15.65
CA GLY A 52 9.70 -2.41 17.10
C GLY A 52 8.66 -3.33 17.76
N SER A 53 7.79 -2.74 18.59
CA SER A 53 6.72 -3.46 19.30
C SER A 53 5.58 -3.97 18.40
N TYR A 54 5.52 -3.53 17.13
CA TYR A 54 4.47 -3.90 16.19
C TYR A 54 4.82 -5.12 15.33
N ASP A 55 6.00 -5.72 15.49
CA ASP A 55 6.47 -6.82 14.66
C ASP A 55 5.52 -8.04 14.64
N LYS A 56 5.02 -8.44 15.81
CA LYS A 56 4.06 -9.56 15.97
C LYS A 56 2.73 -9.25 15.28
N LEU A 57 2.22 -8.03 15.47
CA LEU A 57 0.97 -7.58 14.87
C LEU A 57 1.06 -7.59 13.34
N MET A 58 2.13 -7.04 12.78
CA MET A 58 2.37 -7.01 11.34
C MET A 58 2.58 -8.42 10.77
N LEU A 59 3.31 -9.29 11.46
CA LEU A 59 3.46 -10.69 11.06
C LEU A 59 2.13 -11.45 11.06
N GLN A 60 1.27 -11.22 12.06
CA GLN A 60 -0.06 -11.81 12.11
C GLN A 60 -0.94 -11.30 10.97
N PHE A 61 -0.92 -9.99 10.72
CA PHE A 61 -1.63 -9.36 9.62
C PHE A 61 -1.26 -9.97 8.26
N VAL A 62 0.03 -10.04 7.91
CA VAL A 62 0.47 -10.60 6.62
C VAL A 62 0.21 -12.10 6.52
N ARG A 63 0.30 -12.85 7.63
CA ARG A 63 -0.07 -14.28 7.64
C ARG A 63 -1.55 -14.49 7.34
N GLN A 64 -2.43 -13.68 7.91
CA GLN A 64 -3.88 -13.74 7.67
C GLN A 64 -4.26 -13.25 6.27
N ALA A 65 -3.53 -12.26 5.73
CA ALA A 65 -3.73 -11.76 4.38
C ALA A 65 -3.21 -12.71 3.30
N ARG A 66 -2.35 -13.68 3.65
CA ARG A 66 -1.83 -14.65 2.68
C ARG A 66 -2.96 -15.59 2.24
N ARG A 67 -3.25 -15.60 0.95
CA ARG A 67 -4.21 -16.50 0.33
C ARG A 67 -3.49 -17.55 -0.51
N TYR A 68 -4.21 -18.63 -0.82
CA TYR A 68 -3.70 -19.66 -1.72
C TYR A 68 -3.50 -19.08 -3.12
N PHE A 69 -2.25 -19.10 -3.58
CA PHE A 69 -1.84 -18.68 -4.91
C PHE A 69 -1.31 -19.91 -5.67
N PRO A 70 -2.17 -20.61 -6.43
CA PRO A 70 -1.73 -21.75 -7.23
C PRO A 70 -0.77 -21.26 -8.32
N TYR A 71 0.27 -22.06 -8.59
CA TYR A 71 1.28 -21.75 -9.61
C TYR A 71 2.06 -20.44 -9.34
N GLU A 72 2.14 -19.98 -8.08
CA GLU A 72 2.88 -18.76 -7.70
C GLU A 72 4.30 -18.74 -8.28
N GLN A 73 4.99 -19.89 -8.26
CA GLN A 73 6.34 -20.01 -8.81
C GLN A 73 6.38 -19.85 -10.33
N ASP A 74 5.39 -20.32 -11.07
CA ASP A 74 5.34 -20.21 -12.53
C ASP A 74 5.09 -18.77 -12.96
N TYR A 75 4.14 -18.09 -12.30
CA TYR A 75 3.91 -16.66 -12.50
C TYR A 75 5.13 -15.85 -12.11
N ALA A 76 5.77 -16.16 -10.98
CA ALA A 76 7.01 -15.53 -10.59
C ALA A 76 8.06 -15.74 -11.69
N ASN A 77 8.38 -16.98 -12.07
CA ASN A 77 9.40 -17.31 -13.07
C ASN A 77 9.17 -16.57 -14.41
N LEU A 78 7.90 -16.42 -14.82
CA LEU A 78 7.56 -15.62 -16.00
C LEU A 78 7.99 -14.16 -15.84
N ILE A 79 7.67 -13.53 -14.69
CA ILE A 79 8.10 -12.17 -14.37
C ILE A 79 9.62 -12.07 -14.20
N PHE A 80 10.26 -13.05 -13.56
CA PHE A 80 11.71 -13.11 -13.33
C PHE A 80 12.50 -13.18 -14.64
N ASN A 81 12.15 -14.12 -15.51
CA ASN A 81 13.01 -14.53 -16.63
C ASN A 81 12.61 -13.91 -17.97
N ARG A 82 11.34 -13.52 -18.16
CA ARG A 82 10.82 -13.14 -19.49
C ARG A 82 10.29 -11.72 -19.57
N PHE A 83 10.17 -11.02 -18.44
CA PHE A 83 9.30 -9.86 -18.36
C PHE A 83 9.91 -8.63 -17.69
N SER A 84 11.15 -8.67 -17.22
CA SER A 84 11.74 -7.53 -16.53
C SER A 84 12.81 -6.81 -17.35
N PRO A 85 12.81 -5.47 -17.36
CA PRO A 85 13.84 -4.68 -18.03
C PRO A 85 15.19 -4.66 -17.28
N THR A 86 15.30 -5.28 -16.09
CA THR A 86 16.54 -5.26 -15.32
C THR A 86 17.44 -6.44 -15.65
N ALA A 87 18.72 -6.16 -15.93
CA ALA A 87 19.74 -7.17 -16.20
C ALA A 87 19.92 -8.19 -15.07
N ASP A 88 19.62 -7.81 -13.82
CA ASP A 88 19.61 -8.71 -12.68
C ASP A 88 18.17 -9.18 -12.36
N PRO A 89 17.87 -10.48 -12.53
CA PRO A 89 16.57 -11.05 -12.18
C PRO A 89 16.32 -11.08 -10.67
N ASN A 90 17.35 -11.10 -9.82
CA ASN A 90 17.20 -11.14 -8.36
C ASN A 90 16.92 -9.77 -7.76
N ARG A 91 17.16 -8.69 -8.51
CA ARG A 91 16.80 -7.33 -8.11
C ARG A 91 15.28 -7.18 -8.05
N ASN A 92 14.78 -6.50 -7.02
CA ASN A 92 13.36 -6.25 -6.76
C ASN A 92 12.54 -7.55 -6.62
N ARG A 93 13.08 -8.55 -5.92
CA ARG A 93 12.46 -9.86 -5.74
C ARG A 93 11.04 -9.75 -5.19
N GLY A 94 10.84 -9.01 -4.09
CA GLY A 94 9.52 -8.83 -3.47
C GLY A 94 8.49 -8.23 -4.42
N GLU A 95 8.87 -7.20 -5.17
CA GLU A 95 8.01 -6.53 -6.14
C GLU A 95 7.63 -7.43 -7.31
N ARG A 96 8.54 -8.32 -7.75
CA ARG A 96 8.23 -9.32 -8.78
C ARG A 96 7.18 -10.32 -8.32
N TYR A 97 7.25 -10.78 -7.07
CA TYR A 97 6.21 -11.65 -6.51
C TYR A 97 4.87 -10.91 -6.35
N ASN A 98 4.90 -9.63 -6.00
CA ASN A 98 3.69 -8.81 -5.96
C ASN A 98 3.08 -8.63 -7.37
N CYS A 99 3.91 -8.41 -8.39
CA CYS A 99 3.47 -8.36 -9.79
C CYS A 99 2.92 -9.71 -10.27
N ALA A 100 3.56 -10.82 -9.89
CA ALA A 100 3.09 -12.17 -10.20
C ALA A 100 1.69 -12.43 -9.61
N LEU A 101 1.47 -12.03 -8.35
CA LEU A 101 0.16 -12.11 -7.71
C LEU A 101 -0.88 -11.24 -8.43
N ALA A 102 -0.52 -10.00 -8.79
CA ALA A 102 -1.41 -9.13 -9.55
C ALA A 102 -1.81 -9.72 -10.91
N LEU A 103 -0.84 -10.31 -11.64
CA LEU A 103 -1.09 -10.95 -12.93
C LEU A 103 -2.05 -12.13 -12.79
N TYR A 104 -1.85 -12.94 -11.75
CA TYR A 104 -2.75 -14.04 -11.43
C TYR A 104 -4.17 -13.56 -11.14
N LEU A 105 -4.34 -12.49 -10.36
CA LEU A 105 -5.65 -11.90 -10.07
C LEU A 105 -6.33 -11.37 -11.34
N GLY A 106 -5.57 -10.71 -12.23
CA GLY A 106 -6.07 -10.30 -13.55
C GLY A 106 -6.53 -11.50 -14.39
N ARG A 107 -5.73 -12.58 -14.41
CA ARG A 107 -6.08 -13.84 -15.10
C ARG A 107 -7.31 -14.54 -14.52
N LYS A 108 -7.57 -14.38 -13.22
CA LYS A 108 -8.79 -14.84 -12.55
C LYS A 108 -10.02 -13.98 -12.86
N ARG A 109 -9.89 -12.95 -13.73
CA ARG A 109 -10.95 -12.02 -14.11
C ARG A 109 -11.58 -11.32 -12.90
N TYR A 110 -10.75 -10.99 -11.92
CA TYR A 110 -11.19 -10.17 -10.81
C TYR A 110 -11.65 -8.79 -11.33
N THR A 111 -12.82 -8.34 -10.88
CA THR A 111 -13.52 -7.17 -11.47
C THR A 111 -13.30 -5.87 -10.71
N GLY A 112 -12.71 -5.91 -9.51
CA GLY A 112 -12.32 -4.70 -8.77
C GLY A 112 -10.93 -4.19 -9.16
N GLN A 113 -10.50 -3.09 -8.54
CA GLN A 113 -9.14 -2.60 -8.73
C GLN A 113 -8.14 -3.46 -7.95
N VAL A 114 -6.98 -3.73 -8.56
CA VAL A 114 -5.83 -4.32 -7.86
C VAL A 114 -4.84 -3.20 -7.55
N ILE A 115 -4.73 -2.83 -6.29
CA ILE A 115 -3.89 -1.74 -5.82
C ILE A 115 -2.58 -2.33 -5.30
N MET A 116 -1.46 -1.97 -5.92
CA MET A 116 -0.12 -2.25 -5.39
C MET A 116 0.29 -1.09 -4.49
N LEU A 117 0.48 -1.34 -3.20
CA LEU A 117 0.87 -0.32 -2.25
C LEU A 117 2.38 -0.42 -1.98
N THR A 118 3.16 0.55 -2.45
CA THR A 118 4.61 0.59 -2.23
C THR A 118 5.07 2.03 -2.00
N ASP A 119 6.08 2.17 -1.14
CA ASP A 119 6.76 3.43 -0.89
C ASP A 119 8.18 3.44 -1.46
N ASP A 120 8.64 2.32 -2.03
CA ASP A 120 9.88 2.26 -2.78
C ASP A 120 9.70 2.96 -4.14
N MET A 121 10.02 4.25 -4.15
CA MET A 121 9.96 5.08 -5.35
C MET A 121 10.96 4.65 -6.43
N LYS A 122 12.05 3.94 -6.08
CA LYS A 122 13.00 3.40 -7.05
C LYS A 122 12.39 2.19 -7.75
N ALA A 123 11.78 1.28 -7.00
CA ALA A 123 11.06 0.14 -7.56
C ALA A 123 9.85 0.59 -8.38
N HIS A 124 9.14 1.64 -7.91
CA HIS A 124 8.05 2.26 -8.65
C HIS A 124 8.52 2.77 -10.01
N ARG A 125 9.58 3.59 -10.08
CA ARG A 125 10.12 4.11 -11.35
C ARG A 125 10.65 3.03 -12.29
N GLY A 126 11.02 1.86 -11.75
CA GLY A 126 11.52 0.72 -12.51
C GLY A 126 10.43 -0.28 -12.85
N LEU A 127 10.50 -1.45 -12.23
CA LEU A 127 9.68 -2.62 -12.54
C LEU A 127 8.18 -2.34 -12.46
N ILE A 128 7.72 -1.67 -11.41
CA ILE A 128 6.28 -1.54 -11.14
C ILE A 128 5.62 -0.61 -12.16
N ASN A 129 6.20 0.55 -12.48
CA ASN A 129 5.68 1.44 -13.52
C ASN A 129 5.72 0.77 -14.91
N TRP A 130 6.80 0.04 -15.18
CA TRP A 130 6.92 -0.74 -16.42
C TRP A 130 5.81 -1.81 -16.52
N TYR A 131 5.46 -2.45 -15.40
CA TYR A 131 4.40 -3.45 -15.31
C TYR A 131 3.00 -2.81 -15.45
N GLU A 132 2.72 -1.74 -14.71
CA GLU A 132 1.44 -1.02 -14.73
C GLU A 132 1.10 -0.52 -16.15
N SER A 133 2.07 0.06 -16.86
CA SER A 133 1.87 0.57 -18.23
C SER A 133 1.48 -0.50 -19.26
N ARG A 134 1.90 -1.76 -19.05
CA ARG A 134 1.69 -2.86 -20.01
C ARG A 134 0.43 -3.66 -19.74
N PHE A 135 0.20 -4.01 -18.49
CA PHE A 135 -0.93 -4.85 -18.14
C PHE A 135 -2.18 -4.03 -17.81
N GLN A 136 -2.02 -2.82 -17.29
CA GLN A 136 -3.13 -1.93 -16.89
C GLN A 136 -4.13 -2.58 -15.92
N ILE A 137 -3.75 -3.69 -15.27
CA ILE A 137 -4.58 -4.41 -14.30
C ILE A 137 -4.33 -3.93 -12.86
N THR A 138 -3.28 -3.15 -12.64
CA THR A 138 -2.93 -2.60 -11.33
C THR A 138 -2.94 -1.08 -11.32
N LYS A 139 -3.09 -0.52 -10.12
CA LYS A 139 -2.77 0.88 -9.81
C LYS A 139 -1.77 0.92 -8.67
N THR A 140 -0.68 1.68 -8.83
CA THR A 140 0.28 1.85 -7.74
C THR A 140 -0.07 3.03 -6.84
N TRP A 141 -0.23 2.74 -5.56
CA TRP A 141 -0.41 3.73 -4.51
C TRP A 141 0.83 3.79 -3.63
N THR A 142 1.04 4.98 -3.06
CA THR A 142 1.98 5.17 -1.96
C THR A 142 1.20 5.25 -0.66
N SER A 143 1.88 5.09 0.48
CA SER A 143 1.22 5.20 1.78
C SER A 143 0.55 6.57 1.98
N LEU A 144 1.09 7.64 1.41
CA LEU A 144 0.44 8.96 1.45
C LEU A 144 -0.87 8.99 0.65
N LYS A 145 -0.94 8.35 -0.53
CA LYS A 145 -2.20 8.22 -1.30
C LYS A 145 -3.22 7.39 -0.55
N LEU A 146 -2.77 6.29 0.06
CA LEU A 146 -3.61 5.45 0.91
C LEU A 146 -4.23 6.26 2.04
N LEU A 147 -3.46 7.09 2.76
CA LEU A 147 -4.00 7.91 3.84
C LEU A 147 -5.04 8.92 3.34
N LEU A 148 -4.86 9.53 2.16
CA LEU A 148 -5.90 10.39 1.57
C LEU A 148 -7.18 9.62 1.25
N HIS A 149 -7.05 8.41 0.70
CA HIS A 149 -8.20 7.55 0.42
C HIS A 149 -8.92 7.12 1.70
N ILE A 150 -8.18 6.71 2.74
CA ILE A 150 -8.77 6.38 4.05
C ILE A 150 -9.49 7.60 4.62
N TYR A 151 -8.92 8.80 4.49
CA TYR A 151 -9.56 10.03 4.94
C TYR A 151 -10.90 10.27 4.24
N LEU A 152 -10.92 10.14 2.91
CA LEU A 152 -12.13 10.25 2.10
C LEU A 152 -13.22 9.29 2.59
N VAL A 153 -12.89 8.01 2.80
CA VAL A 153 -13.88 6.98 3.16
C VAL A 153 -14.32 7.10 4.62
N MET A 154 -13.42 7.50 5.50
CA MET A 154 -13.66 7.55 6.95
C MET A 154 -14.20 8.92 7.41
N PHE A 155 -14.33 9.90 6.54
CA PHE A 155 -14.87 11.21 6.89
C PHE A 155 -16.33 11.10 7.39
N PRO A 156 -16.74 11.82 8.45
CA PRO A 156 -15.94 12.70 9.33
C PRO A 156 -15.35 11.98 10.56
N LYS A 157 -15.45 10.65 10.64
CA LYS A 157 -14.99 9.86 11.81
C LYS A 157 -13.49 9.92 12.05
N TRP A 158 -12.69 10.22 11.02
CA TRP A 158 -11.27 10.48 11.18
C TRP A 158 -11.00 12.00 11.14
N PRO A 159 -10.64 12.63 12.27
CA PRO A 159 -10.43 14.07 12.32
C PRO A 159 -9.27 14.54 11.43
N TYR A 160 -9.40 15.73 10.84
CA TYR A 160 -8.39 16.32 9.95
C TYR A 160 -6.99 16.36 10.58
N ASN A 161 -6.88 16.85 11.82
CA ASN A 161 -5.59 16.94 12.53
C ASN A 161 -4.92 15.57 12.74
N ARG A 162 -5.70 14.50 12.91
CA ARG A 162 -5.19 13.12 13.02
C ARG A 162 -4.72 12.59 11.67
N ALA A 163 -5.45 12.87 10.59
CA ALA A 163 -5.03 12.52 9.24
C ALA A 163 -3.75 13.26 8.81
N GLU A 164 -3.65 14.54 9.14
CA GLU A 164 -2.45 15.34 8.90
C GLU A 164 -1.25 14.79 9.67
N LEU A 165 -1.43 14.42 10.95
CA LEU A 165 -0.38 13.79 11.74
C LEU A 165 0.09 12.46 11.11
N ALA A 166 -0.83 11.63 10.63
CA ALA A 166 -0.48 10.39 9.94
C ALA A 166 0.34 10.64 8.66
N LEU A 167 -0.02 11.64 7.85
CA LEU A 167 0.80 12.03 6.68
C LEU A 167 2.22 12.44 7.10
N ARG A 168 2.34 13.18 8.20
CA ARG A 168 3.64 13.57 8.78
C ARG A 168 4.41 12.39 9.35
N GLN A 169 3.76 11.34 9.85
CA GLN A 169 4.44 10.14 10.37
C GLN A 169 4.96 9.22 9.25
N VAL A 170 4.21 9.10 8.15
CA VAL A 170 4.60 8.27 7.01
C VAL A 170 5.73 8.88 6.17
N ASN A 171 5.83 10.21 6.12
CA ASN A 171 6.86 10.90 5.33
C ASN A 171 8.32 10.85 5.86
N PRO A 172 8.66 10.89 7.16
CA PRO A 172 10.04 10.88 7.64
C PRO A 172 10.79 9.60 7.28
N TYR A 173 10.10 8.47 7.21
CA TYR A 173 10.70 7.19 6.79
C TYR A 173 11.08 7.17 5.30
N LEU A 174 10.50 8.06 4.50
CA LEU A 174 10.78 8.18 3.07
C LEU A 174 11.91 9.17 2.74
N ALA A 175 12.24 10.09 3.66
CA ALA A 175 13.12 11.23 3.39
C ALA A 175 14.52 11.12 3.99
N GLY A 176 14.79 10.12 4.85
CA GLY A 176 16.09 9.94 5.49
C GLY A 176 16.43 11.08 6.46
N THR A 177 16.15 10.90 7.75
CA THR A 177 16.72 11.63 8.90
C THR A 177 16.68 13.18 8.92
N GLN A 178 16.13 13.86 7.92
CA GLN A 178 15.93 15.31 7.96
C GLN A 178 14.46 15.65 8.20
N VAL A 179 14.24 16.44 9.25
CA VAL A 179 12.95 16.97 9.74
C VAL A 179 12.36 18.01 8.78
N GLU A 180 13.00 18.28 7.64
CA GLU A 180 12.52 19.23 6.65
C GLU A 180 11.30 18.70 5.88
N MET A 181 10.31 19.59 5.70
CA MET A 181 9.09 19.29 4.98
C MET A 181 9.39 19.09 3.49
N THR A 182 9.44 17.82 3.07
CA THR A 182 9.64 17.46 1.66
C THR A 182 8.56 18.08 0.76
N ASN A 183 8.90 18.38 -0.49
CA ASN A 183 7.92 18.86 -1.49
C ASN A 183 6.74 17.89 -1.63
N ARG A 184 7.02 16.59 -1.54
CA ARG A 184 6.01 15.53 -1.51
C ARG A 184 5.05 15.70 -0.34
N LEU A 185 5.53 15.87 0.91
CA LEU A 185 4.63 16.07 2.05
C LEU A 185 3.78 17.33 1.91
N ARG A 186 4.35 18.44 1.41
CA ARG A 186 3.60 19.68 1.15
C ARG A 186 2.43 19.43 0.19
N GLU A 187 2.70 18.71 -0.89
CA GLU A 187 1.71 18.38 -1.90
C GLU A 187 0.55 17.55 -1.31
N TYR A 188 0.85 16.50 -0.55
CA TYR A 188 -0.19 15.65 0.06
C TYR A 188 -0.96 16.35 1.19
N ARG A 189 -0.33 17.26 1.94
CA ARG A 189 -1.06 18.13 2.90
C ARG A 189 -2.05 19.04 2.18
N ARG A 190 -1.64 19.66 1.06
CA ARG A 190 -2.54 20.46 0.22
C ARG A 190 -3.71 19.63 -0.30
N TYR A 191 -3.47 18.39 -0.74
CA TYR A 191 -4.55 17.49 -1.16
C TYR A 191 -5.49 17.11 -0.02
N LEU A 192 -4.97 16.86 1.18
CA LEU A 192 -5.81 16.59 2.36
C LEU A 192 -6.68 17.80 2.71
N GLU A 193 -6.13 19.01 2.66
CA GLU A 193 -6.85 20.26 2.91
C GLU A 193 -7.96 20.49 1.89
N GLN A 194 -7.66 20.36 0.59
CA GLN A 194 -8.64 20.46 -0.49
C GLN A 194 -9.76 19.42 -0.30
N LEU A 195 -9.39 18.18 -0.02
CA LEU A 195 -10.33 17.10 0.25
C LEU A 195 -11.22 17.40 1.47
N HIS A 196 -10.66 17.95 2.54
CA HIS A 196 -11.40 18.34 3.74
C HIS A 196 -12.44 19.43 3.46
N ILE A 197 -12.04 20.47 2.72
CA ILE A 197 -12.93 21.56 2.32
C ILE A 197 -14.07 21.02 1.44
N MET A 198 -13.74 20.19 0.45
CA MET A 198 -14.73 19.56 -0.43
C MET A 198 -15.71 18.69 0.36
N LEU A 199 -15.23 17.81 1.24
CA LEU A 199 -16.09 16.89 2.00
C LEU A 199 -17.00 17.61 3.01
N LYS A 200 -16.56 18.75 3.56
CA LYS A 200 -17.41 19.61 4.41
C LYS A 200 -18.50 20.33 3.62
N ALA A 201 -18.21 20.69 2.36
CA ALA A 201 -19.15 21.38 1.48
C ALA A 201 -20.18 20.42 0.85
N LEU A 202 -19.88 19.12 0.78
CA LEU A 202 -20.81 18.12 0.26
C LEU A 202 -22.02 17.97 1.20
N PRO A 203 -23.24 17.81 0.64
CA PRO A 203 -24.42 17.55 1.43
C PRO A 203 -24.24 16.27 2.25
N SER A 204 -24.74 16.27 3.49
CA SER A 204 -24.67 15.07 4.32
C SER A 204 -25.44 13.94 3.61
N VAL A 205 -24.74 12.83 3.37
CA VAL A 205 -25.40 11.63 2.84
C VAL A 205 -26.35 11.14 3.93
N LYS A 206 -27.63 11.49 3.82
CA LYS A 206 -28.68 10.85 4.62
C LYS A 206 -28.54 9.37 4.34
N LYS A 207 -28.26 8.58 5.39
CA LYS A 207 -28.25 7.11 5.27
C LYS A 207 -29.58 6.71 4.64
N MET A 208 -29.57 6.22 3.41
CA MET A 208 -30.71 5.49 2.88
C MET A 208 -30.89 4.30 3.83
N ARG A 209 -32.04 4.28 4.51
CA ARG A 209 -32.41 3.21 5.43
C ARG A 209 -32.69 1.94 4.65
#